data_AF-C5LG93-F1
#
_entry.id   AF-C5LG93-F1
#
_cell.length_a   1.000
_cell.length_b   1.000
_cell.length_c   1.000
_cell.angle_alpha   90.00
_cell.angle_beta   90.00
_cell.angle_gamma   90.00
#
_symmetry.space_group_name_H-M   'P 1'
#
loop_
_entity.id
_entity.type
_entity.pdbx_description
1 polymer ?
#
loop_
_entity_poly.entity_id
_entity_poly.type
_entity_poly.pdbx_seq_one_letter_code
_entity_poly.pdbx_strand_id
1 'polypeptide(L)'
;LLIIFGTVDALLDFWCVFLFSLVQQRIVRDLKQDLFASLLGQPLTFFDVNDSGELMSRITSDTGQMANDLSWVFRFSIEAVVRICGVAGYMFFMSWRLALLTTCIVPVNSILNVYYGKWMQKNAVEVQDTLASANSDANEVN
;
A
#
# COMPACT_ATOMS: atom_id res chain seq x y z
N LEU A 1 17.47 -30.10 -3.77
CA LEU A 1 16.02 -29.97 -3.58
C LEU A 1 15.64 -28.58 -3.08
N LEU A 2 16.17 -28.12 -1.93
CA LEU A 2 15.94 -26.74 -1.43
C LEU A 2 16.32 -25.64 -2.43
N ILE A 3 17.50 -25.73 -3.07
CA ILE A 3 17.91 -24.74 -4.08
C ILE A 3 16.94 -24.72 -5.27
N ILE A 4 16.53 -25.90 -5.75
CA ILE A 4 15.60 -26.02 -6.89
C ILE A 4 14.25 -25.38 -6.55
N PHE A 5 13.69 -25.69 -5.38
CA PHE A 5 12.43 -25.08 -4.93
C PHE A 5 12.56 -23.56 -4.75
N GLY A 6 13.65 -23.09 -4.15
CA GLY A 6 13.89 -21.65 -3.96
C GLY A 6 14.06 -20.90 -5.28
N THR A 7 14.76 -21.47 -6.25
CA THR A 7 14.90 -20.86 -7.58
C THR A 7 13.57 -20.80 -8.33
N VAL A 8 12.74 -21.85 -8.24
CA VAL A 8 11.41 -21.86 -8.85
C VAL A 8 10.50 -20.82 -8.22
N ASP A 9 10.48 -20.72 -6.89
CA ASP A 9 9.71 -19.71 -6.16
C ASP A 9 10.11 -18.28 -6.56
N ALA A 10 11.41 -17.99 -6.59
CA ALA A 10 11.92 -16.69 -7.00
C ALA A 10 11.58 -16.33 -8.45
N LEU A 11 11.62 -17.30 -9.37
CA LEU A 11 11.23 -17.11 -10.76
C LEU A 11 9.72 -16.80 -10.89
N LEU A 12 8.88 -17.51 -10.14
CA LEU A 12 7.43 -17.29 -10.13
C LEU A 12 7.09 -15.93 -9.52
N ASP A 13 7.71 -15.56 -8.41
CA ASP A 13 7.48 -14.24 -7.80
C ASP A 13 7.91 -13.12 -8.75
N PHE A 14 9.09 -13.23 -9.37
CA PHE A 14 9.54 -12.28 -10.37
C PHE A 14 8.51 -12.08 -11.50
N TRP A 15 7.95 -13.18 -12.01
CA TRP A 15 6.97 -13.12 -13.08
C TRP A 15 5.65 -12.47 -12.61
N CYS A 16 5.21 -12.79 -11.40
CA CYS A 16 4.05 -12.15 -10.77
C CYS A 16 4.28 -10.64 -10.59
N VAL A 17 5.43 -10.23 -10.01
CA VAL A 17 5.82 -8.81 -9.86
C VAL A 17 5.72 -8.09 -11.19
N PHE A 18 6.30 -8.69 -12.23
CA PHE A 18 6.35 -8.09 -13.55
C PHE A 18 4.94 -7.89 -14.14
N LEU A 19 4.08 -8.91 -14.07
CA LEU A 19 2.70 -8.84 -14.54
C LEU A 19 1.89 -7.77 -13.77
N PHE A 20 2.00 -7.74 -12.44
CA PHE A 20 1.33 -6.73 -11.62
C PHE A 20 1.83 -5.32 -11.92
N SER A 21 3.12 -5.14 -12.17
CA SER A 21 3.69 -3.85 -12.57
C SER A 21 3.14 -3.37 -13.91
N LEU A 22 2.98 -4.26 -14.89
CA LEU A 22 2.35 -3.92 -16.18
C LEU A 22 0.89 -3.48 -16.01
N VAL A 23 0.13 -4.17 -15.14
CA VAL A 23 -1.26 -3.81 -14.84
C VAL A 23 -1.33 -2.46 -14.12
N GLN A 24 -0.47 -2.24 -13.13
CA GLN A 24 -0.34 -0.97 -12.40
C GLN A 24 -0.12 0.21 -13.35
N GLN A 25 0.81 0.09 -14.31
CA GLN A 25 1.07 1.15 -15.27
C GLN A 25 -0.15 1.47 -16.15
N ARG A 26 -0.95 0.45 -16.52
CA ARG A 26 -2.21 0.66 -17.26
C ARG A 26 -3.24 1.40 -16.43
N ILE A 27 -3.43 0.99 -15.17
CA ILE A 27 -4.37 1.64 -14.24
C ILE A 27 -4.01 3.12 -14.05
N VAL A 28 -2.73 3.44 -13.84
CA VAL A 28 -2.25 4.82 -13.69
C VAL A 28 -2.55 5.65 -14.94
N ARG A 29 -2.29 5.08 -16.12
CA ARG A 29 -2.53 5.76 -17.40
C ARG A 29 -4.02 6.05 -17.59
N ASP A 30 -4.87 5.06 -17.35
CA ASP A 30 -6.31 5.19 -17.57
C ASP A 30 -6.91 6.20 -16.57
N LEU A 31 -6.48 6.18 -15.30
CA LEU A 31 -6.84 7.21 -14.30
C LEU A 31 -6.46 8.62 -14.73
N LYS A 32 -5.24 8.82 -15.24
CA LYS A 32 -4.81 10.13 -15.73
C LYS A 32 -5.67 10.58 -16.90
N GLN A 33 -5.95 9.68 -17.85
CA GLN A 33 -6.78 9.99 -19.01
C GLN A 33 -8.20 10.42 -18.61
N ASP A 34 -8.82 9.71 -17.67
CA ASP A 34 -10.16 10.04 -17.17
C ASP A 34 -10.19 11.39 -16.44
N LEU A 35 -9.19 11.66 -15.60
CA LEU A 35 -9.06 12.94 -14.91
C LEU A 35 -8.83 14.10 -15.89
N PHE A 36 -8.00 13.92 -16.92
CA PHE A 36 -7.81 14.92 -17.96
C PHE A 36 -9.09 15.20 -18.74
N ALA A 37 -9.81 14.15 -19.12
CA ALA A 37 -11.09 14.30 -19.81
C ALA A 37 -12.11 15.05 -18.95
N SER A 38 -12.18 14.74 -17.65
CA SER A 38 -13.05 15.44 -16.71
C SER A 38 -12.65 16.89 -16.49
N LEU A 39 -11.34 17.20 -16.49
CA LEU A 39 -10.85 18.56 -16.33
C LEU A 39 -11.22 19.43 -17.53
N LEU A 40 -11.10 18.90 -18.75
CA LEU A 40 -11.48 19.62 -19.98
C LEU A 40 -12.97 19.97 -20.08
N GLY A 41 -13.84 19.27 -19.34
CA GLY A 41 -15.27 19.54 -19.25
C GLY A 41 -15.68 20.59 -18.21
N GLN A 42 -14.75 21.11 -17.41
CA GLN A 42 -15.05 22.11 -16.37
C GLN A 42 -15.25 23.52 -16.96
N PRO A 43 -16.09 24.37 -16.32
CA PRO A 43 -16.31 25.74 -16.76
C PRO A 43 -15.05 26.61 -16.60
N LEU A 44 -14.90 27.62 -17.45
CA LEU A 44 -13.75 28.55 -17.44
C LEU A 44 -13.53 29.25 -16.08
N THR A 45 -14.60 29.52 -15.34
CA THR A 45 -14.53 30.09 -13.98
C THR A 45 -13.79 29.19 -12.98
N PHE A 46 -13.70 27.88 -13.22
CA PHE A 46 -12.89 26.97 -12.41
C PHE A 46 -11.39 27.21 -12.61
N PHE A 47 -10.98 27.55 -13.84
CA PHE A 47 -9.59 27.81 -14.21
C PHE A 47 -9.12 29.24 -13.87
N ASP A 48 -10.05 30.19 -13.67
CA ASP A 48 -9.71 31.53 -13.17
C ASP A 48 -9.33 31.52 -11.69
N VAL A 49 -9.83 30.55 -10.91
CA VAL A 49 -9.59 30.41 -9.46
C VAL A 49 -8.43 29.46 -9.17
N ASN A 50 -8.19 28.47 -10.02
CA ASN A 50 -7.18 27.43 -9.81
C ASN A 50 -6.11 27.49 -10.88
N ASP A 51 -4.85 27.56 -10.44
CA ASP A 51 -3.72 27.61 -11.36
C ASP A 51 -3.60 26.31 -12.17
N SER A 52 -3.63 26.43 -13.50
CA SER A 52 -3.64 25.28 -14.41
C SER A 52 -2.36 24.43 -14.26
N GLY A 53 -1.24 25.06 -13.90
CA GLY A 53 0.02 24.36 -13.60
C GLY A 53 -0.05 23.53 -12.32
N GLU A 54 -0.70 24.05 -11.28
CA GLU A 54 -0.88 23.34 -10.01
C GLU A 54 -1.83 22.15 -10.18
N LEU A 55 -2.94 22.33 -10.90
CA LEU A 55 -3.90 21.26 -11.20
C LEU A 55 -3.24 20.10 -11.96
N MET A 56 -2.44 20.43 -12.98
CA MET A 56 -1.68 19.45 -13.76
C MET A 56 -0.67 18.68 -12.89
N SER A 57 0.01 19.39 -11.98
CA SER A 57 0.95 18.80 -11.03
C SER A 57 0.25 17.83 -10.07
N ARG A 58 -0.88 18.23 -9.48
CA ARG A 58 -1.69 17.39 -8.60
C ARG A 58 -2.24 16.15 -9.32
N ILE A 59 -2.80 16.30 -10.51
CA ILE A 59 -3.25 15.16 -11.33
C ILE A 59 -2.10 14.21 -11.67
N THR A 60 -0.89 14.72 -11.88
CA THR A 60 0.24 13.85 -12.25
C THR A 60 0.86 13.16 -11.03
N SER A 61 1.09 13.91 -9.96
CA SER A 61 1.77 13.49 -8.74
C SER A 61 0.84 12.67 -7.83
N ASP A 62 -0.31 13.22 -7.47
CA ASP A 62 -1.20 12.61 -6.47
C ASP A 62 -1.85 11.36 -7.06
N THR A 63 -2.31 11.41 -8.32
CA THR A 63 -2.83 10.21 -8.99
C THR A 63 -1.76 9.15 -9.19
N GLY A 64 -0.50 9.55 -9.44
CA GLY A 64 0.63 8.62 -9.55
C GLY A 64 0.89 7.90 -8.23
N GLN A 65 0.97 8.64 -7.13
CA GLN A 65 1.19 8.08 -5.78
C GLN A 65 0.02 7.20 -5.35
N MET A 66 -1.22 7.71 -5.47
CA MET A 66 -2.42 6.98 -5.09
C MET A 66 -2.56 5.66 -5.88
N ALA A 67 -2.32 5.69 -7.20
CA ALA A 67 -2.41 4.48 -8.02
C ALA A 67 -1.29 3.47 -7.71
N ASN A 68 -0.09 3.93 -7.35
CA ASN A 68 1.00 3.07 -6.89
C ASN A 68 0.64 2.39 -5.57
N ASP A 69 0.19 3.15 -4.58
CA ASP A 69 -0.20 2.62 -3.27
C ASP A 69 -1.36 1.65 -3.39
N LEU A 70 -2.37 2.00 -4.19
CA LEU A 70 -3.50 1.12 -4.45
C LEU A 70 -3.03 -0.20 -5.07
N SER A 71 -2.19 -0.14 -6.10
CA SER A 71 -1.66 -1.34 -6.76
C SER A 71 -0.84 -2.21 -5.80
N TRP A 72 -0.05 -1.58 -4.92
CA TRP A 72 0.75 -2.28 -3.92
C TRP A 72 -0.15 -2.99 -2.91
N VAL A 73 -1.15 -2.30 -2.36
CA VAL A 73 -2.14 -2.86 -1.45
C VAL A 73 -2.92 -4.01 -2.11
N PHE A 74 -3.34 -3.85 -3.37
CA PHE A 74 -4.02 -4.90 -4.12
C PHE A 74 -3.15 -6.15 -4.29
N ARG A 75 -1.90 -5.97 -4.73
CA ARG A 75 -0.95 -7.08 -4.89
C ARG A 75 -0.74 -7.80 -3.56
N PHE A 76 -0.44 -7.05 -2.50
CA PHE A 76 -0.19 -7.60 -1.17
C PHE A 76 -1.42 -8.35 -0.64
N SER A 77 -2.62 -7.80 -0.83
CA SER A 77 -3.87 -8.43 -0.37
C SER A 77 -4.13 -9.75 -1.10
N ILE A 78 -3.95 -9.78 -2.42
CA ILE A 78 -4.12 -11.00 -3.22
C ILE A 78 -3.09 -12.06 -2.80
N GLU A 79 -1.82 -11.68 -2.67
CA GLU A 79 -0.76 -12.58 -2.22
C GLU A 79 -1.06 -13.14 -0.82
N ALA A 80 -1.50 -12.28 0.11
CA ALA A 80 -1.86 -12.68 1.46
C ALA A 80 -3.01 -13.69 1.47
N VAL A 81 -4.08 -13.43 0.70
CA VAL A 81 -5.22 -14.36 0.59
C VAL A 81 -4.77 -15.69 0.00
N VAL A 82 -4.01 -15.69 -1.10
CA VAL A 82 -3.52 -16.91 -1.74
C VAL A 82 -2.61 -17.70 -0.79
N ARG A 83 -1.70 -17.04 -0.08
CA ARG A 83 -0.79 -17.69 0.88
C ARG A 83 -1.56 -18.26 2.07
N ILE A 84 -2.51 -17.51 2.65
CA ILE A 84 -3.35 -17.98 3.76
C ILE A 84 -4.17 -19.18 3.32
N CYS A 85 -4.88 -19.10 2.18
CA CYS A 85 -5.69 -20.19 1.66
C CYS A 85 -4.84 -21.41 1.30
N GLY A 86 -3.67 -21.21 0.69
CA GLY A 86 -2.74 -22.29 0.32
C GLY A 86 -2.19 -23.03 1.53
N VAL A 87 -1.70 -22.29 2.54
CA VAL A 87 -1.20 -22.89 3.79
C VAL A 87 -2.33 -23.55 4.57
N ALA A 88 -3.47 -22.89 4.74
CA ALA A 88 -4.61 -23.46 5.46
C ALA A 88 -5.11 -24.75 4.79
N GLY A 89 -5.29 -24.72 3.46
CA GLY A 89 -5.66 -25.89 2.68
C GLY A 89 -4.68 -27.04 2.86
N TYR A 90 -3.38 -26.78 2.70
CA TYR A 90 -2.33 -27.79 2.89
C TYR A 90 -2.35 -28.39 4.31
N MET A 91 -2.50 -27.55 5.34
CA MET A 91 -2.56 -28.01 6.73
C MET A 91 -3.80 -28.86 7.02
N PHE A 92 -4.96 -28.50 6.45
CA PHE A 92 -6.18 -29.29 6.61
C PHE A 92 -6.07 -30.67 5.94
N PHE A 93 -5.42 -30.77 4.78
CA PHE A 93 -5.18 -32.06 4.13
C PHE A 93 -4.22 -32.97 4.91
N MET A 94 -3.18 -32.41 5.54
CA MET A 94 -2.19 -33.20 6.28
C MET A 94 -2.70 -33.62 7.67
N SER A 95 -3.16 -32.66 8.49
CA SER A 95 -3.65 -32.93 9.84
C SER A 95 -4.42 -31.73 10.40
N TRP A 96 -5.74 -31.89 10.50
CA TRP A 96 -6.65 -30.93 11.14
C TRP A 96 -6.22 -30.51 12.57
N ARG A 97 -5.53 -31.40 13.32
CA ARG A 97 -5.07 -31.11 14.68
C ARG A 97 -3.99 -30.03 14.75
N LEU A 98 -3.05 -30.04 13.80
CA LEU A 98 -1.99 -29.02 13.72
C LEU A 98 -2.55 -27.68 13.23
N ALA A 99 -3.52 -27.71 12.31
CA ALA A 99 -4.20 -26.52 11.83
C ALA A 99 -4.85 -25.74 12.98
N LEU A 100 -5.65 -26.40 13.83
CA LEU A 100 -6.30 -25.77 14.99
C LEU A 100 -5.29 -25.15 15.98
N LEU A 101 -4.20 -25.86 16.29
CA LEU A 101 -3.15 -25.36 17.17
C LEU A 101 -2.52 -24.08 16.62
N THR A 102 -2.24 -24.04 15.32
CA THR A 102 -1.62 -22.90 14.65
C THR A 102 -2.60 -21.72 14.53
N THR A 103 -3.88 -22.00 14.26
CA THR A 103 -4.94 -20.99 14.25
C THR A 103 -5.10 -20.30 15.61
N CYS A 104 -4.86 -20.99 16.73
CA CYS A 104 -4.88 -20.36 18.06
C CYS A 104 -3.73 -19.37 18.30
N ILE A 105 -2.58 -19.53 17.62
CA ILE A 105 -1.43 -18.64 17.75
C ILE A 105 -1.65 -17.32 16.98
N VAL A 106 -2.38 -17.36 15.88
CA VAL A 106 -2.71 -16.17 15.05
C VAL A 106 -3.39 -15.03 15.84
N PRO A 107 -4.48 -15.25 16.62
CA PRO A 107 -5.13 -14.17 17.35
C PRO A 107 -4.25 -13.60 18.46
N VAL A 108 -3.41 -14.42 19.12
CA VAL A 108 -2.44 -13.95 20.12
C VAL A 108 -1.45 -12.96 19.48
N ASN A 109 -0.90 -13.31 18.32
CA ASN A 109 -0.02 -12.41 17.57
C ASN A 109 -0.75 -11.16 17.07
N SER A 110 -2.01 -11.30 16.65
CA SER A 110 -2.83 -10.16 16.20
C SER A 110 -3.05 -9.16 17.34
N ILE A 111 -3.37 -9.61 18.56
CA ILE A 111 -3.57 -8.73 19.72
C ILE A 111 -2.27 -7.98 20.04
N LEU A 112 -1.14 -8.69 20.03
CA LEU A 112 0.17 -8.09 20.30
C LEU A 112 0.52 -7.02 19.25
N ASN A 113 0.30 -7.29 17.96
CA ASN A 113 0.52 -6.34 16.88
C ASN A 113 -0.38 -5.10 17.00
N VAL A 114 -1.65 -5.25 17.37
CA VAL A 114 -2.56 -4.10 17.56
C VAL A 114 -2.09 -3.23 18.71
N TYR A 115 -1.67 -3.83 19.83
CA TYR A 115 -1.14 -3.09 20.97
C TYR A 115 0.15 -2.34 20.60
N TYR A 116 1.08 -3.02 19.92
CA TYR A 116 2.33 -2.44 19.45
C TYR A 116 2.10 -1.31 18.44
N GLY A 117 1.16 -1.50 17.51
CA GLY A 117 0.79 -0.50 16.51
C GLY A 117 0.24 0.78 17.14
N LYS A 118 -0.65 0.67 18.13
CA LYS A 118 -1.17 1.84 18.87
C LYS A 118 -0.07 2.57 19.63
N TRP A 119 0.85 1.84 20.25
CA TRP A 119 2.01 2.43 20.93
C TRP A 119 2.92 3.18 19.94
N MET A 120 3.20 2.57 18.78
CA MET A 120 4.04 3.17 17.74
C MET A 120 3.40 4.42 17.13
N GLN A 121 2.10 4.40 16.87
CA GLN A 121 1.37 5.57 16.36
C GLN A 121 1.41 6.74 17.34
N LYS A 122 1.26 6.47 18.65
CA LYS A 122 1.35 7.51 19.68
C LYS A 122 2.73 8.16 19.70
N ASN A 123 3.80 7.35 19.67
CA ASN A 123 5.16 7.88 19.65
C ASN A 123 5.48 8.65 18.36
N ALA A 124 4.96 8.21 17.21
CA ALA A 124 5.13 8.92 15.95
C ALA A 124 4.53 10.33 16.01
N VAL A 125 3.35 10.48 16.63
CA VAL A 125 2.71 11.79 16.86
C VAL A 125 3.54 12.66 17.81
N GLU A 126 4.03 12.10 18.92
CA GLU A 126 4.83 12.85 19.91
C GLU A 126 6.17 13.36 19.33
N VAL A 127 6.82 12.54 18.49
CA VAL A 127 8.03 12.96 17.76
C VAL A 127 7.71 14.08 16.76
N GLN A 128 6.58 13.97 16.06
CA GLN A 128 6.16 14.98 15.07
C GLN A 128 5.79 16.31 15.74
N ASP A 129 5.13 16.27 16.89
CA ASP A 129 4.81 17.46 17.69
C ASP A 129 6.06 18.16 18.23
N THR A 130 7.06 17.40 18.69
CA THR A 130 8.33 17.96 19.17
C THR A 130 9.14 18.60 18.03
N LEU A 131 9.11 18.00 16.83
CA LEU A 131 9.71 18.59 15.64
C LEU A 131 8.98 19.87 15.22
N ALA A 132 7.66 19.90 15.32
CA ALA A 132 6.85 21.07 14.99
C ALA A 132 7.10 22.23 15.96
N SER A 133 7.18 21.97 17.27
CA SER A 133 7.49 23.01 18.27
C SER A 133 8.91 23.55 18.12
N ALA A 134 9.91 22.68 17.93
CA ALA A 134 11.29 23.12 17.69
C ALA A 134 11.44 23.98 16.42
N ASN A 135 10.69 23.65 15.36
CA ASN A 135 10.68 24.43 14.13
C ASN A 135 9.94 25.77 14.30
N SER A 136 8.90 25.81 15.13
CA SER A 136 8.19 27.06 15.50
C SER A 136 9.09 27.99 16.28
N ASP A 137 9.78 27.48 17.31
CA ASP A 137 10.69 28.27 18.14
C ASP A 137 11.85 28.85 17.31
N ALA A 138 12.43 28.04 16.41
CA ALA A 138 13.50 28.47 15.51
C ALA A 138 13.05 29.54 14.49
N ASN A 139 11.76 29.56 14.13
CA ASN A 139 11.19 30.52 13.21
C ASN A 139 10.72 31.81 13.92
N GLU A 140 10.57 31.80 15.25
CA GLU A 140 10.31 33.00 16.07
C GLU A 140 11.57 33.79 16.45
N VAL A 141 12.75 33.14 16.52
CA VAL A 141 14.03 33.83 16.82
C VAL A 141 14.72 34.45 15.60
N ASN A 142 14.12 34.38 14.41
CA ASN A 142 14.60 34.99 13.17
C ASN A 142 13.65 36.11 12.73
#